data_AF-A0AAI8VJC4-F1
#
_entry.id   AF-A0AAI8VJC4-F1
#
_cell.length_a   1.000
_cell.length_b   1.000
_cell.length_c   1.000
_cell.angle_alpha   90.00
_cell.angle_beta   90.00
_cell.angle_gamma   90.00
#
_symmetry.space_group_name_H-M   'P 1'
#
loop_
_entity.id
_entity.type
_entity.pdbx_description
1 polymer ?
#
loop_
_entity_poly.entity_id
_entity_poly.type
_entity_poly.pdbx_seq_one_letter_code
_entity_poly.pdbx_strand_id
1 'polypeptide(L)' 'MASRLSHMNHGPFPLCHADFLHNNIIVDESFKVLGIIDWEGACTFSLELVAFPSFLNIMPVPFDSPENYDKDNNR' A
#
# COMPACT_ATOMS: atom_id res chain seq x y z
N MET A 1 11.41 14.20 21.19
CA MET A 1 11.34 15.34 20.26
C MET A 1 12.42 15.16 19.20
N ALA A 2 12.09 15.24 17.91
CA ALA A 2 13.05 15.06 16.83
C ALA A 2 14.01 16.25 16.79
N SER A 3 15.29 16.03 17.08
CA SER A 3 16.33 17.08 17.16
C SER A 3 16.99 17.40 15.81
N ARG A 4 16.51 16.78 14.72
CA ARG A 4 17.09 16.94 13.39
C ARG A 4 16.01 17.42 12.43
N LEU A 5 16.14 18.68 12.02
CA LEU A 5 15.37 19.26 10.94
C LEU A 5 15.61 18.44 9.66
N SER A 6 14.55 18.13 8.91
CA SER A 6 14.69 17.45 7.62
C SER A 6 15.53 18.31 6.68
N HIS A 7 16.31 17.71 5.78
CA HIS A 7 17.13 18.48 4.85
C HIS A 7 16.25 19.28 3.88
N MET A 8 15.03 18.79 3.63
CA MET A 8 13.99 19.37 2.78
C MET A 8 12.83 19.99 3.57
N ASN A 9 13.08 20.92 4.50
CA ASN A 9 12.00 21.58 5.29
C ASN A 9 11.06 22.48 4.46
N HIS A 10 11.36 22.72 3.19
CA HIS A 10 10.51 23.46 2.26
C HIS A 10 9.63 22.53 1.40
N GLY A 11 9.67 21.22 1.63
CA GLY A 11 8.84 20.23 0.97
C GLY A 11 9.55 19.46 -0.15
N PRO A 12 8.84 18.53 -0.82
CA PRO A 12 7.40 18.26 -0.68
C PRO A 12 7.04 17.51 0.60
N PHE A 13 5.82 17.78 1.10
CA PHE A 13 5.22 17.06 2.22
C PHE A 13 3.99 16.28 1.73
N PRO A 14 4.17 15.11 1.09
CA PRO A 14 3.05 14.32 0.58
C PRO A 14 2.11 13.88 1.70
N LEU A 15 0.83 13.73 1.35
CA LEU A 15 -0.15 13.07 2.21
C LEU A 15 0.16 11.57 2.24
N CYS A 16 0.36 11.03 3.44
CA CYS A 16 0.65 9.63 3.67
C CYS A 16 -0.50 8.95 4.41
N HIS A 17 -0.80 7.72 3.98
CA HIS A 17 -1.74 6.84 4.65
C HIS A 17 -1.00 6.07 5.74
N ALA A 18 -1.40 6.23 7.00
CA ALA A 18 -0.66 5.70 8.15
C ALA A 18 -0.69 4.16 8.22
N ASP A 19 -1.81 3.54 7.83
CA ASP A 19 -1.97 2.09 7.79
C ASP A 19 -2.20 1.57 6.36
N PHE A 20 -1.23 1.81 5.48
CA PHE A 20 -1.36 1.42 4.08
C PHE A 20 -1.09 -0.07 3.87
N LEU A 21 -1.96 -0.94 4.39
CA LEU A 21 -1.88 -2.40 4.27
C LEU A 21 -3.01 -2.97 3.38
N HIS A 22 -2.89 -4.25 3.00
CA HIS A 22 -3.80 -4.91 2.05
C HIS A 22 -5.27 -4.93 2.49
N ASN A 23 -5.55 -4.96 3.80
CA ASN A 23 -6.91 -4.88 4.36
C ASN A 23 -7.62 -3.56 4.03
N ASN A 24 -6.86 -2.51 3.72
CA ASN A 24 -7.37 -1.18 3.39
C ASN A 24 -7.42 -0.91 1.88
N ILE A 25 -7.15 -1.92 1.04
CA ILE A 25 -7.21 -1.84 -0.43
C ILE A 25 -8.38 -2.69 -0.92
N ILE A 26 -9.38 -2.03 -1.49
CA ILE A 26 -10.53 -2.70 -2.12
C ILE A 26 -10.18 -2.99 -3.58
N VAL A 27 -10.37 -4.23 -4.01
CA VAL A 27 -10.13 -4.67 -5.38
C VAL A 27 -11.36 -5.33 -5.99
N ASP A 28 -11.43 -5.36 -7.33
CA ASP A 28 -12.41 -6.17 -8.07
C ASP A 28 -11.95 -7.62 -8.26
N GLU A 29 -12.77 -8.42 -8.93
CA GLU A 29 -12.50 -9.83 -9.23
C GLU A 29 -11.25 -10.05 -10.11
N SER A 30 -10.79 -9.00 -10.81
CA SER A 30 -9.58 -9.00 -11.63
C SER A 30 -8.38 -8.37 -10.88
N PHE A 31 -8.48 -8.22 -9.56
CA PHE A 31 -7.48 -7.57 -8.70
C PHE A 31 -7.17 -6.11 -9.08
N LYS A 32 -8.07 -5.41 -9.79
CA LYS A 32 -7.92 -3.96 -9.99
C LYS A 32 -8.35 -3.21 -8.75
N VAL A 33 -7.55 -2.23 -8.33
CA VAL A 33 -7.86 -1.38 -7.19
C VAL A 33 -9.07 -0.50 -7.50
N LEU A 34 -10.12 -0.65 -6.68
CA LEU A 34 -11.34 0.16 -6.72
C LEU A 34 -11.27 1.33 -5.75
N GLY A 35 -10.56 1.18 -4.63
CA GLY A 35 -10.42 2.23 -3.64
C GLY A 35 -9.47 1.89 -2.50
N ILE A 36 -9.04 2.93 -1.78
CA ILE A 36 -8.27 2.84 -0.53
C ILE A 36 -9.13 3.46 0.56
N ILE A 37 -9.34 2.73 1.65
CA ILE A 37 -10.19 3.14 2.78
C ILE A 37 -9.35 3.35 4.03
N ASP A 38 -10.01 3.76 5.12
CA ASP A 38 -9.40 3.88 6.45
C ASP A 38 -8.30 4.95 6.55
N TRP A 39 -8.59 6.13 6.00
CA TRP A 39 -7.70 7.29 6.01
C TRP A 39 -7.57 8.00 7.37
N GLU A 40 -8.07 7.40 8.45
CA GLU A 40 -7.90 7.99 9.78
C GLU A 40 -6.41 8.01 10.15
N GLY A 41 -5.97 9.14 10.72
CA GLY A 41 -4.54 9.35 10.99
C GLY A 41 -3.67 9.63 9.76
N ALA A 42 -4.24 9.79 8.56
CA ALA A 42 -3.49 10.29 7.41
C ALA A 42 -2.92 11.68 7.70
N CYS A 43 -1.64 11.89 7.38
CA CYS A 43 -0.97 13.16 7.62
C CYS A 43 0.12 13.42 6.59
N THR A 44 0.62 14.65 6.56
CA THR A 44 1.74 15.01 5.70
C THR A 44 3.07 14.67 6.39
N PHE A 45 3.98 14.04 5.65
CA PHE A 45 5.32 13.68 6.14
C PHE A 45 6.40 14.29 5.26
N SER A 46 7.58 14.56 5.82
CA SER A 46 8.77 14.88 5.02
C SER A 46 9.04 13.72 4.07
N LEU A 47 9.24 14.00 2.78
CA LEU A 47 9.51 12.96 1.76
C LEU A 47 10.66 12.02 2.15
N GLU A 48 11.67 12.54 2.87
CA GLU A 48 12.80 11.76 3.40
C GLU A 48 12.40 10.58 4.30
N LEU A 49 11.20 10.62 4.90
CA LEU A 49 10.69 9.60 5.82
C LEU A 49 9.62 8.70 5.18
N VAL A 50 9.22 8.98 3.95
CA VAL A 50 8.20 8.20 3.24
C VAL A 50 8.83 6.94 2.68
N ALA A 51 8.40 5.78 3.16
CA ALA A 51 8.81 4.48 2.63
C ALA A 51 7.72 3.87 1.76
N PHE A 52 8.11 3.21 0.67
CA PHE A 52 7.17 2.43 -0.13
C PHE A 52 6.76 1.15 0.62
N PRO A 53 5.46 0.80 0.64
CA PRO A 53 4.99 -0.43 1.28
C PRO A 53 5.68 -1.68 0.71
N SER A 54 6.44 -2.38 1.57
CA SER A 54 7.24 -3.53 1.16
C SER A 54 6.40 -4.74 0.71
N PHE A 55 5.18 -4.89 1.20
CA PHE A 55 4.30 -6.01 0.82
C PHE A 55 3.86 -5.97 -0.65
N LEU A 56 3.77 -4.77 -1.26
CA LEU A 56 3.49 -4.64 -2.69
C LEU A 56 4.65 -5.14 -3.56
N ASN A 57 5.87 -5.14 -3.02
CA ASN A 57 7.06 -5.63 -3.73
C ASN A 57 7.21 -7.16 -3.67
N ILE A 58 6.49 -7.84 -2.76
CA ILE A 58 6.58 -9.29 -2.55
C ILE A 58 5.51 -10.04 -3.37
N MET A 59 4.56 -9.33 -3.99
CA MET A 59 3.57 -9.97 -4.87
C MET A 59 4.26 -10.54 -6.11
N PRO A 60 4.31 -11.88 -6.28
CA PRO A 60 4.94 -12.46 -7.45
C PRO A 60 4.12 -12.13 -8.71
N VAL A 61 4.83 -11.76 -9.76
CA VAL A 61 4.33 -11.63 -11.12
C VAL A 61 4.18 -13.07 -11.65
N PRO A 62 3.00 -13.71 -11.84
CA PRO A 62 1.60 -13.30 -11.69
C PRO A 62 0.84 -14.08 -10.58
N PHE A 63 -0.24 -13.49 -10.05
CA PHE A 63 -1.34 -14.28 -9.48
C PHE A 63 -1.87 -15.16 -10.61
N ASP A 64 -1.77 -16.48 -10.48
CA ASP A 64 -2.32 -17.41 -11.48
C ASP A 64 -3.82 -17.12 -11.72
N SER A 65 -4.28 -17.42 -12.95
CA SER A 65 -5.68 -17.17 -13.34
C SER A 65 -6.65 -17.77 -12.30
N PRO A 66 -7.70 -17.02 -11.87
CA PRO A 66 -8.68 -17.51 -10.90
C PRO A 66 -9.28 -18.87 -11.25
N GLU A 67 -9.33 -19.20 -12.54
CA GLU A 67 -9.80 -20.47 -13.11
C GLU A 67 -9.01 -21.71 -12.65
N ASN A 68 -7.81 -21.51 -12.09
CA ASN A 68 -6.99 -22.60 -11.56
C ASN A 68 -7.26 -22.90 -10.07
N TYR A 69 -7.96 -22.04 -9.33
CA TYR A 69 -8.29 -22.30 -7.92
C TYR A 69 -9.33 -23.41 -7.73
N ASP A 70 -10.26 -23.58 -8.69
CA ASP A 70 -11.30 -24.61 -8.62
C ASP A 70 -10.78 -26.02 -8.97
N LYS A 71 -9.60 -26.14 -9.58
CA LYS A 71 -9.06 -27.44 -10.04
C LYS A 71 -8.44 -28.27 -8.92
N ASP A 72 -8.10 -27.66 -7.79
CA ASP A 72 -7.47 -28.34 -6.65
C ASP A 72 -8.48 -28.86 -5.60
N ASN A 73 -9.77 -28.56 -5.74
CA ASN A 73 -10.82 -29.00 -4.79
C ASN A 73 -11.45 -30.37 -5.16
N ASN A 74 -10.82 -31.16 -6.03
CA ASN A 74 -11.36 -32.45 -6.48
C ASN A 74 -10.31 -33.58 -6.41
N ARG A 75 -9.73 -33.79 -5.23
CA ARG A 75 -8.98 -35.00 -4.88
C ARG A 75 -9.68 -35.78 -3.78
#